data_AF-A0A921MJB3-F1
#
_entry.id   AF-A0A921MJB3-F1
#
_cell.length_a   1.000
_cell.length_b   1.000
_cell.length_c   1.000
_cell.angle_alpha   90.00
_cell.angle_beta   90.00
_cell.angle_gamma   90.00
#
_symmetry.space_group_name_H-M   'P 1'
#
loop_
_entity.id
_entity.type
_entity.pdbx_description
1 polymer ?
#
loop_
_entity_poly.entity_id
_entity_poly.type
_entity_poly.pdbx_seq_one_letter_code
_entity_poly.pdbx_strand_id
1 'polypeptide(L)'
;MEEQKRSGLEDAASIAHTVKGAIQTGKAIAGATKGAAVGGPYGAVAGAVWGARKHIGTIVAVIVVLLLLPVLFILMLPSIIFGSLFGGGTAADPNAEPIMNDNAAIIENTNEIAFAINQILGEGIDDVEQRIADDFSQTGGDNYEIINPYTDDMVSNTNAFIGQYCAAMDEDWANISLPDLEQTLRAEVSDLYTFTRTSETRTIPDDPDTEADESGTETWYIYTIVYQGEEHFADEIFHLTAEQKNLASDYAQNLSLFLGDGMFQSASGNVIPSLGDVRFTDGAVEVVYFNQYDERYADEPYGTDNIGGYGCGPTSMSIVVSSLTEDIVDPIEMAEWSYENGYWCSKSGSYHALIPAAAKAWGLPVEGCSASEPQRIVDALSEGKLVVALMTKGHFTSSGHFIVLRGVENEQILVADPASTTRSQKAWDLSIILNEASKSAAAGGPFWIIG
;
A
#
# COMPACT_ATOMS: atom_id res chain seq x y z
N MET A 1 28.23 -16.65 57.55
CA MET A 1 29.16 -16.68 56.40
C MET A 1 28.30 -17.08 55.22
N GLU A 2 27.63 -16.09 54.62
CA GLU A 2 26.68 -16.27 53.52
C GLU A 2 27.35 -15.73 52.25
N GLU A 3 27.40 -16.58 51.22
CA GLU A 3 27.83 -16.22 49.87
C GLU A 3 26.76 -15.39 49.18
N GLN A 4 27.17 -14.20 48.73
CA GLN A 4 26.35 -13.26 48.01
C GLN A 4 26.37 -13.61 46.50
N LYS A 5 25.24 -14.10 46.00
CA LYS A 5 24.98 -14.38 44.59
C LYS A 5 24.81 -13.04 43.85
N ARG A 6 25.81 -12.60 43.08
CA ARG A 6 25.69 -11.46 42.16
C ARG A 6 24.90 -11.90 40.93
N SER A 7 23.86 -11.13 40.61
CA SER A 7 22.93 -11.32 39.50
C SER A 7 23.52 -10.78 38.20
N GLY A 8 23.43 -11.56 37.12
CA GLY A 8 23.95 -11.23 35.79
C GLY A 8 23.21 -10.11 35.03
N LEU A 9 22.39 -9.31 35.71
CA LEU A 9 21.75 -8.13 35.11
C LEU A 9 22.64 -6.87 35.13
N GLU A 10 23.60 -6.77 36.06
CA GLU A 10 24.46 -5.57 36.16
C GLU A 10 25.53 -5.50 35.05
N ASP A 11 25.93 -6.64 34.48
CA ASP A 11 26.92 -6.67 33.38
C ASP A 11 26.31 -6.32 32.01
N ALA A 12 24.98 -6.45 31.85
CA ALA A 12 24.29 -6.10 30.60
C ALA A 12 24.16 -4.57 30.41
N ALA A 13 23.99 -3.82 31.50
CA ALA A 13 23.89 -2.36 31.47
C ALA A 13 25.21 -1.66 31.07
N SER A 14 26.36 -2.28 31.33
CA SER A 14 27.66 -1.71 30.95
C SER A 14 27.97 -1.79 29.45
N ILE A 15 27.28 -2.66 28.70
CA ILE A 15 27.57 -2.87 27.26
C ILE A 15 26.79 -1.87 26.39
N ALA A 16 25.64 -1.37 26.86
CA ALA A 16 24.81 -0.41 26.12
C ALA A 16 25.50 0.95 25.88
N HIS A 17 26.43 1.37 26.75
CA HIS A 17 27.08 2.69 26.61
C HIS A 17 28.28 2.75 25.65
N THR A 18 28.75 1.63 25.10
CA THR A 18 30.01 1.61 24.32
C THR A 18 29.82 1.59 22.79
N VAL A 19 28.59 1.49 22.27
CA VAL A 19 28.35 1.39 20.81
C VAL A 19 28.20 2.75 20.12
N LYS A 20 28.20 3.87 20.85
CA LYS A 20 27.98 5.23 20.29
C LYS A 20 29.17 5.84 19.52
N GLY A 21 30.17 5.06 19.10
CA GLY A 21 31.47 5.59 18.63
C GLY A 21 32.06 5.08 17.32
N ALA A 22 31.40 4.20 16.55
CA ALA A 22 32.09 3.48 15.46
C ALA A 22 31.45 3.57 14.06
N ILE A 23 30.69 4.63 13.77
CA ILE A 23 30.20 4.91 12.40
C ILE A 23 30.88 6.18 11.87
N GLN A 24 32.22 6.16 11.79
CA GLN A 24 32.95 7.05 10.90
C GLN A 24 34.17 6.30 10.35
N THR A 25 34.36 6.40 9.03
CA THR A 25 35.58 6.13 8.24
C THR A 25 35.66 4.77 7.52
N GLY A 26 35.58 4.82 6.18
CA GLY A 26 35.89 3.72 5.27
C GLY A 26 37.37 3.61 4.86
N LYS A 27 37.62 2.61 3.98
CA LYS A 27 38.83 2.21 3.22
C LYS A 27 39.87 1.32 3.93
N ALA A 28 40.48 0.45 3.08
CA ALA A 28 41.72 -0.36 3.21
C ALA A 28 41.49 -1.86 3.50
N ILE A 29 42.13 -2.88 2.87
CA ILE A 29 43.24 -3.02 1.91
C ILE A 29 43.19 -4.45 1.31
N ALA A 30 43.66 -4.59 0.06
CA ALA A 30 43.93 -5.84 -0.64
C ALA A 30 45.25 -6.53 -0.19
N GLY A 31 45.36 -7.87 -0.29
CA GLY A 31 46.68 -8.51 -0.40
C GLY A 31 46.81 -10.01 -0.08
N ALA A 32 47.58 -10.70 -0.95
CA ALA A 32 48.24 -12.02 -0.82
C ALA A 32 47.33 -13.27 -0.93
N THR A 33 47.15 -13.97 -2.06
CA THR A 33 48.07 -14.65 -3.01
C THR A 33 49.15 -15.60 -2.42
N LYS A 34 48.96 -16.89 -2.74
CA LYS A 34 49.92 -18.00 -3.03
C LYS A 34 49.95 -19.18 -2.05
N GLY A 35 49.73 -20.39 -2.58
CA GLY A 35 50.18 -21.63 -1.93
C GLY A 35 49.49 -22.90 -2.45
N ALA A 36 49.99 -23.43 -3.56
CA ALA A 36 49.56 -24.68 -4.19
C ALA A 36 49.76 -25.94 -3.32
N ALA A 37 48.88 -26.91 -3.58
CA ALA A 37 49.11 -28.36 -3.63
C ALA A 37 49.54 -29.10 -2.35
N VAL A 38 48.75 -30.12 -1.94
CA VAL A 38 49.06 -31.56 -2.03
C VAL A 38 47.97 -32.37 -1.27
N GLY A 39 47.22 -33.21 -1.99
CA GLY A 39 46.78 -34.54 -1.52
C GLY A 39 45.40 -34.72 -0.86
N GLY A 40 44.42 -35.22 -1.64
CA GLY A 40 43.50 -36.35 -1.31
C GLY A 40 42.57 -36.34 -0.06
N PRO A 41 41.43 -37.06 -0.11
CA PRO A 41 40.18 -36.64 0.54
C PRO A 41 40.00 -36.88 2.06
N TYR A 42 41.00 -37.34 2.82
CA TYR A 42 40.78 -37.68 4.25
C TYR A 42 41.94 -37.36 5.22
N GLY A 43 42.74 -36.32 4.98
CA GLY A 43 43.90 -36.04 5.82
C GLY A 43 44.18 -34.58 6.15
N ALA A 44 43.34 -33.92 6.96
CA ALA A 44 43.73 -32.83 7.88
C ALA A 44 42.52 -32.23 8.63
N VAL A 45 42.01 -32.89 9.69
CA VAL A 45 41.03 -32.24 10.61
C VAL A 45 41.67 -31.77 11.93
N ALA A 46 42.95 -32.07 12.21
CA ALA A 46 43.53 -31.76 13.52
C ALA A 46 44.49 -30.54 13.57
N GLY A 47 44.72 -29.82 12.46
CA GLY A 47 45.77 -28.77 12.41
C GLY A 47 45.30 -27.32 12.41
N ALA A 48 44.11 -27.01 11.88
CA ALA A 48 43.70 -25.63 11.62
C ALA A 48 43.05 -24.92 12.83
N VAL A 49 42.61 -25.65 13.85
CA VAL A 49 41.83 -25.10 14.97
C VAL A 49 42.71 -24.51 16.10
N TRP A 50 44.02 -24.77 16.11
CA TRP A 50 44.89 -24.27 17.18
C TRP A 50 45.48 -22.86 16.90
N GLY A 51 45.58 -22.46 15.64
CA GLY A 51 46.16 -21.17 15.23
C GLY A 51 45.20 -19.97 15.25
N ALA A 52 43.88 -20.21 15.23
CA ALA A 52 42.87 -19.16 15.11
C ALA A 52 42.26 -18.71 16.45
N ARG A 53 42.80 -19.13 17.60
CA ARG A 53 42.26 -18.79 18.94
C ARG A 53 42.10 -17.29 19.20
N LYS A 54 42.95 -16.47 18.59
CA LYS A 54 42.88 -15.00 18.69
C LYS A 54 41.76 -14.36 17.85
N HIS A 55 41.18 -15.11 16.92
CA HIS A 55 40.11 -14.63 16.04
C HIS A 55 38.82 -15.44 16.15
N ILE A 56 38.79 -16.59 16.84
CA ILE A 56 37.54 -17.31 17.13
C ILE A 56 36.58 -16.43 17.94
N GLY A 57 37.09 -15.69 18.94
CA GLY A 57 36.27 -14.71 19.67
C GLY A 57 35.71 -13.61 18.75
N THR A 58 36.52 -13.12 17.80
CA THR A 58 36.09 -12.12 16.80
C THR A 58 35.10 -12.71 15.78
N ILE A 59 35.29 -13.95 15.33
CA ILE A 59 34.42 -14.63 14.38
C ILE A 59 33.08 -14.97 15.04
N VAL A 60 33.10 -15.46 16.28
CA VAL A 60 31.88 -15.70 17.06
C VAL A 60 31.18 -14.38 17.36
N ALA A 61 31.90 -13.31 17.71
CA ALA A 61 31.29 -11.99 17.89
C ALA A 61 30.70 -11.45 16.59
N VAL A 62 31.37 -11.59 15.44
CA VAL A 62 30.85 -11.19 14.13
C VAL A 62 29.63 -12.02 13.75
N ILE A 63 29.62 -13.33 14.01
CA ILE A 63 28.45 -14.20 13.78
C ILE A 63 27.31 -13.82 14.72
N VAL A 64 27.57 -13.53 15.99
CA VAL A 64 26.55 -13.07 16.95
C VAL A 64 25.99 -11.72 16.52
N VAL A 65 26.82 -10.78 16.08
CA VAL A 65 26.37 -9.49 15.54
C VAL A 65 25.57 -9.68 14.24
N LEU A 66 25.99 -10.58 13.34
CA LEU A 66 25.25 -10.93 12.12
C LEU A 66 23.91 -11.63 12.42
N LEU A 67 23.83 -12.45 13.47
CA LEU A 67 22.60 -13.12 13.90
C LEU A 67 21.67 -12.20 14.70
N LEU A 68 22.23 -11.21 15.41
CA LEU A 68 21.47 -10.18 16.11
C LEU A 68 21.04 -9.04 15.19
N LEU A 69 21.69 -8.85 14.03
CA LEU A 69 21.37 -7.79 13.06
C LEU A 69 19.91 -7.82 12.61
N PRO A 70 19.31 -8.98 12.24
CA PRO A 70 17.88 -9.07 11.96
C PRO A 70 17.02 -8.71 13.17
N VAL A 71 17.39 -9.17 14.37
CA VAL A 71 16.65 -8.87 15.62
C VAL A 71 16.72 -7.38 15.96
N LEU A 72 17.86 -6.74 15.74
CA LEU A 72 18.06 -5.29 15.90
C LEU A 72 17.23 -4.51 14.88
N PHE A 73 17.16 -4.97 13.63
CA PHE A 73 16.34 -4.36 12.58
C PHE A 73 14.85 -4.41 12.92
N ILE A 74 14.41 -5.52 13.50
CA ILE A 74 13.03 -5.75 13.94
C ILE A 74 12.66 -4.88 15.16
N LEU A 75 13.57 -4.73 16.13
CA LEU A 75 13.37 -3.83 17.27
C LEU A 75 13.29 -2.34 16.86
N MET A 76 13.70 -2.03 15.63
CA MET A 76 13.61 -0.71 15.01
C MET A 76 12.38 -0.58 14.08
N LEU A 77 11.43 -1.52 14.11
CA LEU A 77 10.16 -1.42 13.39
C LEU A 77 9.00 -1.04 14.33
N PRO A 78 8.08 -0.16 13.90
CA PRO A 78 6.88 0.23 14.66
C PRO A 78 6.06 -0.98 15.13
N SER A 79 5.97 -1.18 16.45
CA SER A 79 5.28 -2.32 17.05
C SER A 79 3.78 -2.34 16.76
N ILE A 80 3.20 -1.20 16.37
CA ILE A 80 1.79 -1.10 15.95
C ILE A 80 1.47 -1.96 14.72
N ILE A 81 2.45 -2.23 13.85
CA ILE A 81 2.27 -3.07 12.65
C ILE A 81 2.63 -4.54 12.93
N PHE A 82 3.67 -4.76 13.74
CA PHE A 82 4.32 -6.07 13.87
C PHE A 82 3.96 -6.84 15.16
N GLY A 83 3.24 -6.21 16.08
CA GLY A 83 2.93 -6.78 17.39
C GLY A 83 4.16 -6.92 18.30
N SER A 84 3.96 -7.50 19.50
CA SER A 84 5.05 -7.74 20.46
C SER A 84 5.98 -8.86 19.97
N LEU A 85 7.29 -8.57 19.93
CA LEU A 85 8.35 -9.49 19.49
C LEU A 85 8.48 -10.77 20.35
N PHE A 86 8.02 -10.73 21.60
CA PHE A 86 8.31 -11.76 22.60
C PHE A 86 7.16 -12.74 22.89
N GLY A 87 6.11 -12.72 22.07
CA GLY A 87 4.92 -13.53 22.31
C GLY A 87 4.05 -12.94 23.41
N GLY A 88 2.76 -12.91 23.14
CA GLY A 88 1.79 -12.07 23.83
C GLY A 88 1.12 -11.24 22.75
N GLY A 89 0.03 -11.76 22.21
CA GLY A 89 -0.75 -11.04 21.21
C GLY A 89 -1.31 -9.74 21.77
N THR A 90 -2.16 -9.10 20.97
CA THR A 90 -2.91 -7.91 21.38
C THR A 90 -3.59 -8.14 22.74
N ALA A 91 -3.96 -7.08 23.45
CA ALA A 91 -4.69 -7.18 24.72
C ALA A 91 -5.97 -8.06 24.66
N ALA A 92 -6.43 -8.39 23.44
CA ALA A 92 -7.54 -9.29 23.15
C ALA A 92 -7.18 -10.80 23.06
N ASP A 93 -5.94 -11.20 22.73
CA ASP A 93 -5.55 -12.63 22.67
C ASP A 93 -4.07 -12.86 23.06
N PRO A 94 -3.79 -13.36 24.28
CA PRO A 94 -2.43 -13.62 24.76
C PRO A 94 -1.68 -14.75 24.03
N ASN A 95 -2.37 -15.57 23.21
CA ASN A 95 -1.79 -16.76 22.58
C ASN A 95 -1.55 -16.62 21.07
N ALA A 96 -1.77 -15.43 20.48
CA ALA A 96 -1.50 -15.21 19.07
C ALA A 96 0.01 -15.33 18.74
N GLU A 97 0.33 -16.03 17.64
CA GLU A 97 1.70 -16.14 17.10
C GLU A 97 2.24 -14.76 16.70
N PRO A 98 3.57 -14.52 16.74
CA PRO A 98 4.16 -13.25 16.35
C PRO A 98 3.83 -12.88 14.90
N ILE A 99 3.20 -11.72 14.69
CA ILE A 99 2.71 -11.23 13.38
C ILE A 99 3.86 -11.03 12.36
N MET A 100 5.10 -10.91 12.82
CA MET A 100 6.28 -10.68 11.97
C MET A 100 6.56 -11.70 10.86
N ASN A 101 6.02 -12.92 10.96
CA ASN A 101 6.18 -13.93 9.91
C ASN A 101 4.86 -14.21 9.16
N ASP A 102 3.82 -13.41 9.43
CA ASP A 102 2.54 -13.45 8.75
C ASP A 102 2.37 -12.18 7.91
N ASN A 103 2.83 -12.29 6.66
CA ASN A 103 2.73 -11.20 5.69
C ASN A 103 1.27 -10.73 5.48
N ALA A 104 0.27 -11.58 5.71
CA ALA A 104 -1.13 -11.19 5.57
C ALA A 104 -1.57 -10.31 6.75
N ALA A 105 -1.22 -10.68 7.97
CA ALA A 105 -1.52 -9.89 9.17
C ALA A 105 -0.76 -8.55 9.19
N ILE A 106 0.48 -8.50 8.68
CA ILE A 106 1.25 -7.25 8.52
C ILE A 106 0.54 -6.30 7.53
N ILE A 107 0.05 -6.82 6.40
CA ILE A 107 -0.67 -6.04 5.38
C ILE A 107 -2.03 -5.57 5.91
N GLU A 108 -2.76 -6.44 6.62
CA GLU A 108 -4.05 -6.11 7.23
C GLU A 108 -3.90 -4.98 8.27
N ASN A 109 -2.96 -5.11 9.21
CA ASN A 109 -2.67 -4.06 10.20
C ASN A 109 -2.28 -2.74 9.52
N THR A 110 -1.43 -2.80 8.49
CA THR A 110 -0.99 -1.63 7.72
C THR A 110 -2.17 -0.92 7.06
N ASN A 111 -3.08 -1.67 6.42
CA ASN A 111 -4.27 -1.10 5.78
C ASN A 111 -5.28 -0.54 6.79
N GLU A 112 -5.48 -1.22 7.93
CA GLU A 112 -6.37 -0.74 8.99
C GLU A 112 -5.87 0.59 9.57
N ILE A 113 -4.58 0.69 9.87
CA ILE A 113 -3.97 1.92 10.37
C ILE A 113 -4.09 3.04 9.33
N ALA A 114 -3.80 2.73 8.06
CA ALA A 114 -3.86 3.71 6.99
C ALA A 114 -5.29 4.20 6.74
N PHE A 115 -6.27 3.31 6.75
CA PHE A 115 -7.69 3.66 6.66
C PHE A 115 -8.13 4.54 7.83
N ALA A 116 -7.77 4.18 9.06
CA ALA A 116 -8.10 4.94 10.26
C ALA A 116 -7.53 6.36 10.22
N ILE A 117 -6.26 6.52 9.82
CA ILE A 117 -5.63 7.83 9.66
C ILE A 117 -6.35 8.66 8.60
N ASN A 118 -6.68 8.07 7.44
CA ASN A 118 -7.39 8.80 6.39
C ASN A 118 -8.82 9.18 6.79
N GLN A 119 -9.51 8.32 7.55
CA GLN A 119 -10.80 8.68 8.13
C GLN A 119 -10.67 9.90 9.04
N ILE A 120 -9.66 9.93 9.92
CA ILE A 120 -9.45 11.04 10.86
C ILE A 120 -9.03 12.32 10.12
N LEU A 121 -8.23 12.21 9.06
CA LEU A 121 -7.91 13.35 8.19
C LEU A 121 -9.17 13.89 7.48
N GLY A 122 -10.13 13.02 7.12
CA GLY A 122 -11.45 13.43 6.66
C GLY A 122 -12.27 14.14 7.75
N GLU A 123 -12.28 13.60 8.96
CA GLU A 123 -12.92 14.25 10.14
C GLU A 123 -12.32 15.64 10.40
N GLY A 124 -11.01 15.83 10.16
CA GLY A 124 -10.34 17.13 10.25
C GLY A 124 -10.76 18.14 9.16
N ILE A 125 -11.11 17.66 7.96
CA ILE A 125 -11.70 18.52 6.92
C ILE A 125 -13.10 18.98 7.35
N ASP A 126 -13.93 18.06 7.84
CA ASP A 126 -15.26 18.40 8.35
C ASP A 126 -15.18 19.43 9.50
N ASP A 127 -14.21 19.26 10.42
CA ASP A 127 -13.95 20.22 11.51
C ASP A 127 -13.56 21.61 10.99
N VAL A 128 -12.59 21.70 10.07
CA VAL A 128 -12.12 23.00 9.57
C VAL A 128 -13.20 23.71 8.75
N GLU A 129 -14.03 22.97 8.00
CA GLU A 129 -15.19 23.54 7.30
C GLU A 129 -16.22 24.12 8.28
N GLN A 130 -16.48 23.44 9.40
CA GLN A 130 -17.35 23.96 10.45
C GLN A 130 -16.76 25.22 11.09
N ARG A 131 -15.45 25.25 11.37
CA ARG A 131 -14.77 26.45 11.90
C ARG A 131 -14.77 27.61 10.90
N ILE A 132 -14.69 27.34 9.61
CA ILE A 132 -14.83 28.35 8.55
C ILE A 132 -16.25 28.93 8.58
N ALA A 133 -17.28 28.09 8.69
CA ALA A 133 -18.67 28.55 8.78
C ALA A 133 -18.90 29.43 10.03
N ASP A 134 -18.34 29.02 11.17
CA ASP A 134 -18.41 29.78 12.43
C ASP A 134 -17.67 31.11 12.34
N ASP A 135 -16.49 31.16 11.70
CA ASP A 135 -15.75 32.41 11.46
C ASP A 135 -16.51 33.32 10.48
N PHE A 136 -17.05 32.78 9.39
CA PHE A 136 -17.83 33.56 8.42
C PHE A 136 -19.08 34.19 9.06
N SER A 137 -19.75 33.47 9.97
CA SER A 137 -20.93 33.98 10.70
C SER A 137 -20.66 35.25 11.52
N GLN A 138 -19.39 35.51 11.83
CA GLN A 138 -18.93 36.69 12.57
C GLN A 138 -18.45 37.82 11.64
N THR A 139 -18.41 37.57 10.32
CA THR A 139 -18.07 38.57 9.30
C THR A 139 -19.31 39.38 8.87
N GLY A 140 -19.07 40.49 8.17
CA GLY A 140 -20.12 41.27 7.50
C GLY A 140 -20.25 40.95 6.01
N GLY A 141 -19.76 39.78 5.57
CA GLY A 141 -19.79 39.37 4.17
C GLY A 141 -21.16 38.86 3.72
N ASP A 142 -21.38 38.90 2.41
CA ASP A 142 -22.63 38.44 1.81
C ASP A 142 -22.58 36.93 1.54
N ASN A 143 -21.42 36.42 1.09
CA ASN A 143 -21.19 35.00 0.77
C ASN A 143 -19.75 34.57 1.08
N TYR A 144 -19.49 33.26 1.07
CA TYR A 144 -18.14 32.70 1.16
C TYR A 144 -17.93 31.50 0.25
N GLU A 145 -16.66 31.24 -0.06
CA GLU A 145 -16.18 30.12 -0.87
C GLU A 145 -15.05 29.41 -0.11
N ILE A 146 -15.07 28.08 -0.12
CA ILE A 146 -14.01 27.24 0.44
C ILE A 146 -13.21 26.65 -0.72
N ILE A 147 -11.92 26.94 -0.74
CA ILE A 147 -10.93 26.27 -1.57
C ILE A 147 -10.29 25.19 -0.71
N ASN A 148 -10.53 23.94 -1.07
CA ASN A 148 -9.86 22.79 -0.48
C ASN A 148 -8.87 22.23 -1.51
N PRO A 149 -7.56 22.52 -1.39
CA PRO A 149 -6.53 22.02 -2.32
C PRO A 149 -6.31 20.51 -2.24
N TYR A 150 -6.94 19.83 -1.27
CA TYR A 150 -6.67 18.45 -0.90
C TYR A 150 -7.80 17.50 -1.31
N THR A 151 -8.82 17.97 -2.04
CA THR A 151 -9.97 17.16 -2.49
C THR A 151 -9.59 16.05 -3.44
N ASP A 152 -8.50 16.23 -4.20
CA ASP A 152 -8.11 15.33 -5.29
C ASP A 152 -6.71 14.70 -5.08
N ASP A 153 -5.83 15.31 -4.26
CA ASP A 153 -4.38 15.00 -4.23
C ASP A 153 -3.78 14.81 -2.82
N MET A 154 -4.57 14.53 -1.77
CA MET A 154 -3.99 14.44 -0.43
C MET A 154 -3.19 13.15 -0.21
N VAL A 155 -1.88 13.23 -0.43
CA VAL A 155 -0.91 12.19 -0.07
C VAL A 155 -0.63 12.27 1.43
N SER A 156 -1.40 11.53 2.23
CA SER A 156 -1.11 11.38 3.66
C SER A 156 0.15 10.53 3.86
N ASN A 157 1.17 11.08 4.55
CA ASN A 157 2.36 10.33 4.91
C ASN A 157 2.08 9.44 6.13
N THR A 158 1.33 8.36 5.91
CA THR A 158 0.95 7.41 6.98
C THR A 158 2.15 6.87 7.75
N ASN A 159 3.31 6.71 7.07
CA ASN A 159 4.57 6.32 7.72
C ASN A 159 5.03 7.36 8.75
N ALA A 160 4.83 8.65 8.49
CA ALA A 160 5.19 9.71 9.42
C ALA A 160 4.28 9.69 10.66
N PHE A 161 2.97 9.52 10.49
CA PHE A 161 2.04 9.40 11.64
C PHE A 161 2.39 8.20 12.52
N ILE A 162 2.66 7.04 11.91
CA ILE A 162 3.05 5.83 12.65
C ILE A 162 4.39 6.02 13.35
N GLY A 163 5.38 6.60 12.66
CA GLY A 163 6.69 6.87 13.21
C GLY A 163 6.62 7.84 14.40
N GLN A 164 5.83 8.90 14.29
CA GLN A 164 5.65 9.90 15.35
C GLN A 164 4.93 9.31 16.56
N TYR A 165 3.83 8.59 16.35
CA TYR A 165 3.13 7.92 17.44
C TYR A 165 4.01 6.90 18.18
N CYS A 166 4.70 6.03 17.43
CA CYS A 166 5.58 5.03 18.06
C CYS A 166 6.76 5.68 18.80
N ALA A 167 7.28 6.81 18.31
CA ALA A 167 8.31 7.56 19.01
C ALA A 167 7.78 8.30 20.25
N ALA A 168 6.52 8.75 20.23
CA ALA A 168 5.86 9.39 21.38
C ALA A 168 5.71 8.41 22.56
N MET A 169 5.40 7.15 22.25
CA MET A 169 5.18 6.10 23.24
C MET A 169 6.47 5.62 23.93
N ASP A 170 7.64 5.82 23.32
CA ASP A 170 8.98 5.59 23.90
C ASP A 170 9.12 4.24 24.66
N GLU A 171 9.25 4.25 25.99
CA GLU A 171 9.36 3.05 26.83
C GLU A 171 8.03 2.29 27.01
N ASP A 172 6.88 2.88 26.64
CA ASP A 172 5.54 2.31 26.77
C ASP A 172 5.08 1.52 25.53
N TRP A 173 6.02 0.82 24.92
CA TRP A 173 5.80 0.03 23.70
C TRP A 173 4.72 -1.05 23.82
N ALA A 174 4.41 -1.47 25.06
CA ALA A 174 3.38 -2.49 25.35
C ALA A 174 1.95 -1.96 25.18
N ASN A 175 1.76 -0.64 25.19
CA ASN A 175 0.45 0.00 25.05
C ASN A 175 0.21 0.59 23.66
N ILE A 176 1.20 0.50 22.75
CA ILE A 176 1.07 0.90 21.35
C ILE A 176 -0.09 0.12 20.72
N SER A 177 -1.12 0.83 20.26
CA SER A 177 -2.30 0.21 19.64
C SER A 177 -3.01 1.18 18.69
N LEU A 178 -3.74 0.63 17.71
CA LEU A 178 -4.54 1.43 16.78
C LEU A 178 -5.61 2.29 17.49
N PRO A 179 -6.39 1.78 18.47
CA PRO A 179 -7.38 2.59 19.17
C PRO A 179 -6.79 3.80 19.91
N ASP A 180 -5.58 3.64 20.48
CA ASP A 180 -4.90 4.74 21.18
C ASP A 180 -4.36 5.77 20.17
N LEU A 181 -3.75 5.35 19.06
CA LEU A 181 -3.39 6.23 17.95
C LEU A 181 -4.59 7.04 17.44
N GLU A 182 -5.72 6.38 17.18
CA GLU A 182 -6.95 7.04 16.76
C GLU A 182 -7.43 8.07 17.80
N GLN A 183 -7.36 7.72 19.08
CA GLN A 183 -7.76 8.61 20.16
C GLN A 183 -6.84 9.84 20.25
N THR A 184 -5.52 9.66 20.13
CA THR A 184 -4.55 10.77 20.11
C THR A 184 -4.83 11.73 18.97
N LEU A 185 -5.02 11.22 17.75
CA LEU A 185 -5.29 12.07 16.59
C LEU A 185 -6.65 12.78 16.67
N ARG A 186 -7.69 12.10 17.15
CA ARG A 186 -9.03 12.71 17.30
C ARG A 186 -9.10 13.73 18.44
N ALA A 187 -8.27 13.61 19.46
CA ALA A 187 -8.22 14.59 20.55
C ALA A 187 -7.80 15.98 20.05
N GLU A 188 -6.92 16.01 19.04
CA GLU A 188 -6.36 17.23 18.44
C GLU A 188 -6.78 17.41 16.98
N VAL A 189 -8.00 16.96 16.63
CA VAL A 189 -8.51 16.98 15.25
C VAL A 189 -8.51 18.39 14.63
N SER A 190 -8.69 19.42 15.46
CA SER A 190 -8.69 20.82 15.03
C SER A 190 -7.31 21.34 14.62
N ASP A 191 -6.24 20.65 15.01
CA ASP A 191 -4.85 21.01 14.68
C ASP A 191 -4.34 20.30 13.42
N LEU A 192 -5.14 19.40 12.81
CA LEU A 192 -4.80 18.77 11.53
C LEU A 192 -4.82 19.77 10.38
N TYR A 193 -5.80 20.68 10.39
CA TYR A 193 -5.97 21.70 9.37
C TYR A 193 -6.22 23.08 9.99
N THR A 194 -5.83 24.09 9.24
CA THR A 194 -6.22 25.47 9.49
C THR A 194 -6.75 26.09 8.21
N PHE A 195 -7.12 27.36 8.25
CA PHE A 195 -7.55 28.08 7.06
C PHE A 195 -6.94 29.48 7.01
N THR A 196 -6.74 29.96 5.78
CA THR A 196 -6.50 31.38 5.52
C THR A 196 -7.78 32.01 4.98
N ARG A 197 -7.94 33.32 5.19
CA ARG A 197 -9.12 34.06 4.78
C ARG A 197 -8.73 35.33 4.05
N THR A 198 -9.29 35.52 2.86
CA THR A 198 -9.24 36.77 2.09
C THR A 198 -10.66 37.23 1.73
N SER A 199 -10.83 38.46 1.26
CA SER A 199 -12.12 38.93 0.76
C SER A 199 -11.99 39.65 -0.57
N GLU A 200 -13.04 39.54 -1.39
CA GLU A 200 -13.15 40.22 -2.68
C GLU A 200 -14.59 40.68 -2.94
N THR A 201 -14.75 41.59 -3.89
CA THR A 201 -16.07 42.08 -4.31
C THR A 201 -16.43 41.49 -5.66
N ARG A 202 -17.53 40.75 -5.73
CA ARG A 202 -18.08 40.18 -6.98
C ARG A 202 -19.27 41.00 -7.44
N THR A 203 -19.41 41.19 -8.74
CA THR A 203 -20.58 41.87 -9.33
C THR A 203 -21.56 40.82 -9.80
N ILE A 204 -22.80 40.90 -9.32
CA ILE A 204 -23.89 40.04 -9.79
C ILE A 204 -24.57 40.74 -10.98
N PRO A 205 -24.57 40.11 -12.17
CA PRO A 205 -25.32 40.61 -13.31
C PRO A 205 -26.82 40.41 -13.10
N ASP A 206 -27.61 41.32 -13.63
CA ASP A 206 -29.07 41.24 -13.60
C ASP A 206 -29.58 39.97 -14.30
N ASP A 207 -30.54 39.27 -13.71
CA ASP A 207 -31.18 38.11 -14.32
C ASP A 207 -32.28 38.59 -15.28
N PRO A 208 -32.13 38.42 -16.61
CA PRO A 208 -33.12 38.92 -17.56
C PRO A 208 -34.47 38.19 -17.49
N ASP A 209 -34.56 37.07 -16.77
CA ASP A 209 -35.79 36.27 -16.63
C ASP A 209 -36.63 36.66 -15.39
N THR A 210 -36.14 37.57 -14.54
CA THR A 210 -36.89 38.12 -13.40
C THR A 210 -37.24 39.60 -13.62
N GLU A 211 -38.43 40.02 -13.16
CA GLU A 211 -38.89 41.43 -13.28
C GLU A 211 -38.23 42.36 -12.24
N ALA A 212 -37.41 41.82 -11.33
CA ALA A 212 -36.72 42.57 -10.29
C ALA A 212 -35.24 42.72 -10.65
N ASP A 213 -34.71 43.95 -10.55
CA ASP A 213 -33.27 44.23 -10.70
C ASP A 213 -32.52 43.60 -9.52
N GLU A 214 -31.84 42.48 -9.78
CA GLU A 214 -31.02 41.77 -8.81
C GLU A 214 -29.52 42.13 -8.95
N SER A 215 -29.21 43.12 -9.81
CA SER A 215 -27.82 43.54 -10.01
C SER A 215 -27.25 44.25 -8.78
N GLY A 216 -26.04 43.86 -8.40
CA GLY A 216 -25.43 44.32 -7.16
C GLY A 216 -23.96 43.96 -7.03
N THR A 217 -23.37 44.43 -5.93
CA THR A 217 -22.02 44.03 -5.52
C THR A 217 -22.12 43.24 -4.23
N GLU A 218 -21.57 42.02 -4.25
CA GLU A 218 -21.47 41.17 -3.07
C GLU A 218 -20.03 41.09 -2.59
N THR A 219 -19.84 41.09 -1.27
CA THR A 219 -18.56 40.82 -0.62
C THR A 219 -18.44 39.32 -0.35
N TRP A 220 -17.50 38.69 -1.05
CA TRP A 220 -17.19 37.28 -0.92
C TRP A 220 -15.96 37.08 -0.06
N TYR A 221 -16.04 36.18 0.92
CA TYR A 221 -14.88 35.71 1.67
C TYR A 221 -14.37 34.40 1.07
N ILE A 222 -13.09 34.36 0.74
CA ILE A 222 -12.42 33.16 0.21
C ILE A 222 -11.62 32.57 1.34
N TYR A 223 -11.98 31.34 1.72
CA TYR A 223 -11.27 30.52 2.67
C TYR A 223 -10.44 29.48 1.93
N THR A 224 -9.18 29.33 2.30
CA THR A 224 -8.32 28.27 1.76
C THR A 224 -7.87 27.37 2.90
N ILE A 225 -8.23 26.09 2.84
CA ILE A 225 -7.80 25.08 3.80
C ILE A 225 -6.29 24.87 3.66
N VAL A 226 -5.62 24.74 4.80
CA VAL A 226 -4.17 24.52 4.90
C VAL A 226 -3.94 23.33 5.81
N TYR A 227 -3.33 22.27 5.26
CA TYR A 227 -2.81 21.16 6.04
C TYR A 227 -1.56 21.61 6.79
N GLN A 228 -1.52 21.37 8.11
CA GLN A 228 -0.46 21.89 8.98
C GLN A 228 0.86 21.12 8.84
N GLY A 229 0.80 19.87 8.37
CA GLY A 229 1.97 19.06 8.05
C GLY A 229 2.60 18.35 9.24
N GLU A 230 3.48 17.41 8.91
CA GLU A 230 4.02 16.42 9.83
C GLU A 230 4.95 17.05 10.89
N GLU A 231 5.62 18.17 10.57
CA GLU A 231 6.42 18.89 11.57
C GLU A 231 5.55 19.50 12.67
N HIS A 232 4.38 20.03 12.32
CA HIS A 232 3.42 20.58 13.28
C HIS A 232 2.87 19.48 14.19
N PHE A 233 2.51 18.33 13.62
CA PHE A 233 1.98 17.19 14.37
C PHE A 233 2.98 16.63 15.37
N ALA A 234 4.25 16.58 15.00
CA ALA A 234 5.31 16.16 15.90
C ALA A 234 5.38 17.05 17.15
N ASP A 235 5.08 18.35 17.04
CA ASP A 235 5.13 19.30 18.15
C ASP A 235 3.82 19.39 18.94
N GLU A 236 2.70 19.54 18.23
CA GLU A 236 1.41 19.92 18.84
C GLU A 236 0.48 18.72 19.09
N ILE A 237 0.62 17.63 18.34
CA ILE A 237 -0.22 16.43 18.51
C ILE A 237 0.50 15.35 19.33
N PHE A 238 1.74 15.03 18.95
CA PHE A 238 2.52 13.96 19.58
C PHE A 238 3.52 14.47 20.62
N HIS A 239 3.73 15.79 20.71
CA HIS A 239 4.60 16.44 21.71
C HIS A 239 6.02 15.83 21.80
N LEU A 240 6.62 15.54 20.64
CA LEU A 240 7.90 14.87 20.52
C LEU A 240 9.07 15.76 20.94
N THR A 241 9.97 15.20 21.74
CA THR A 241 11.29 15.79 21.94
C THR A 241 12.15 15.72 20.68
N ALA A 242 13.23 16.50 20.62
CA ALA A 242 14.15 16.48 19.48
C ALA A 242 14.78 15.08 19.23
N GLU A 243 14.97 14.28 20.29
CA GLU A 243 15.46 12.90 20.16
C GLU A 243 14.38 11.99 19.57
N GLN A 244 13.13 12.12 20.02
CA GLN A 244 11.99 11.37 19.49
C GLN A 244 11.66 11.73 18.04
N LYS A 245 11.85 12.98 17.61
CA LYS A 245 11.66 13.38 16.21
C LYS A 245 12.62 12.64 15.26
N ASN A 246 13.88 12.45 15.68
CA ASN A 246 14.84 11.65 14.91
C ASN A 246 14.42 10.18 14.86
N LEU A 247 14.00 9.63 16.01
CA LEU A 247 13.50 8.26 16.09
C LEU A 247 12.26 8.04 15.21
N ALA A 248 11.33 8.99 15.18
CA ALA A 248 10.15 8.96 14.33
C ALA A 248 10.52 8.94 12.85
N SER A 249 11.51 9.74 12.44
CA SER A 249 12.01 9.73 11.06
C SER A 249 12.68 8.41 10.69
N ASP A 250 13.45 7.82 11.62
CA ASP A 250 14.09 6.52 11.43
C ASP A 250 13.03 5.42 11.30
N TYR A 251 11.96 5.45 12.12
CA TYR A 251 10.83 4.55 11.99
C TYR A 251 10.11 4.69 10.64
N ALA A 252 9.79 5.91 10.21
CA ALA A 252 9.13 6.15 8.93
C ALA A 252 9.97 5.67 7.74
N GLN A 253 11.30 5.90 7.79
CA GLN A 253 12.21 5.44 6.75
C GLN A 253 12.37 3.91 6.74
N ASN A 254 12.44 3.27 7.91
CA ASN A 254 12.51 1.82 8.00
C ASN A 254 11.20 1.15 7.52
N LEU A 255 10.05 1.77 7.77
CA LEU A 255 8.77 1.32 7.23
C LEU A 255 8.76 1.38 5.70
N SER A 256 9.18 2.52 5.12
CA SER A 256 9.31 2.67 3.66
C SER A 256 10.25 1.63 3.06
N LEU A 257 11.38 1.33 3.72
CA LEU A 257 12.35 0.33 3.27
C LEU A 257 11.86 -1.12 3.43
N PHE A 258 11.12 -1.42 4.50
CA PHE A 258 10.71 -2.78 4.84
C PHE A 258 9.41 -3.20 4.16
N LEU A 259 8.49 -2.27 3.96
CA LEU A 259 7.16 -2.52 3.39
C LEU A 259 7.08 -2.09 1.93
N GLY A 260 8.06 -1.33 1.44
CA GLY A 260 7.98 -0.62 0.18
C GLY A 260 7.03 0.58 0.31
N ASP A 261 7.38 1.69 -0.32
CA ASP A 261 6.55 2.91 -0.31
C ASP A 261 5.08 2.66 -0.74
N GLY A 262 4.81 1.58 -1.48
CA GLY A 262 3.47 1.23 -1.96
C GLY A 262 2.51 0.59 -0.94
N MET A 263 2.96 0.17 0.26
CA MET A 263 2.05 -0.54 1.20
C MET A 263 1.20 0.38 2.06
N PHE A 264 1.67 1.60 2.33
CA PHE A 264 0.93 2.63 3.09
C PHE A 264 0.25 3.69 2.22
N GLN A 265 0.74 3.89 0.99
CA GLN A 265 0.13 4.80 0.01
C GLN A 265 -1.23 4.30 -0.52
N SER A 266 -1.60 3.04 -0.24
CA SER A 266 -2.90 2.46 -0.59
C SER A 266 -4.11 3.11 0.11
N ALA A 267 -3.90 4.05 1.04
CA ALA A 267 -5.00 4.69 1.76
C ALA A 267 -5.27 6.15 1.32
N SER A 268 -4.42 6.75 0.50
CA SER A 268 -4.73 7.95 -0.28
C SER A 268 -5.14 7.54 -1.71
N GLY A 269 -6.42 7.19 -1.86
CA GLY A 269 -7.16 7.12 -3.12
C GLY A 269 -6.44 6.56 -4.36
N ASN A 270 -6.55 5.25 -4.58
CA ASN A 270 -6.42 4.60 -5.90
C ASN A 270 -5.08 4.70 -6.65
N VAL A 271 -3.98 5.18 -6.06
CA VAL A 271 -2.68 5.23 -6.75
C VAL A 271 -1.58 4.49 -5.97
N ILE A 272 -0.78 3.67 -6.66
CA ILE A 272 0.39 2.94 -6.16
C ILE A 272 1.62 3.34 -7.00
N PRO A 273 2.83 3.34 -6.44
CA PRO A 273 4.05 3.58 -7.21
C PRO A 273 4.18 2.63 -8.40
N SER A 274 4.88 3.09 -9.44
CA SER A 274 5.04 2.29 -10.65
C SER A 274 5.64 0.93 -10.33
N LEU A 275 4.94 -0.12 -10.75
CA LEU A 275 5.44 -1.49 -10.64
C LEU A 275 6.51 -1.81 -11.70
N GLY A 276 6.75 -0.88 -12.63
CA GLY A 276 7.59 -1.12 -13.80
C GLY A 276 7.00 -2.18 -14.73
N ASP A 277 7.88 -2.97 -15.36
CA ASP A 277 7.49 -4.01 -16.30
C ASP A 277 7.39 -5.37 -15.59
N VAL A 278 6.24 -5.62 -14.97
CA VAL A 278 5.98 -6.88 -14.27
C VAL A 278 5.52 -7.95 -15.25
N ARG A 279 6.12 -9.14 -15.15
CA ARG A 279 5.72 -10.33 -15.91
C ARG A 279 5.60 -11.54 -14.98
N PHE A 280 4.49 -12.26 -15.09
CA PHE A 280 4.28 -13.54 -14.42
C PHE A 280 4.70 -14.69 -15.34
N THR A 281 5.57 -15.59 -14.85
CA THR A 281 6.19 -16.67 -15.65
C THR A 281 5.89 -18.07 -15.11
N ASP A 282 5.04 -18.16 -14.11
CA ASP A 282 4.57 -19.37 -13.41
C ASP A 282 3.37 -20.05 -14.09
N GLY A 283 2.74 -19.38 -15.07
CA GLY A 283 1.69 -19.94 -15.92
C GLY A 283 2.20 -20.64 -17.19
N ALA A 284 1.27 -21.24 -17.94
CA ALA A 284 1.57 -21.86 -19.24
C ALA A 284 1.99 -20.84 -20.32
N VAL A 285 1.60 -19.57 -20.14
CA VAL A 285 2.02 -18.43 -20.93
C VAL A 285 2.60 -17.36 -19.99
N GLU A 286 3.62 -16.64 -20.46
CA GLU A 286 4.11 -15.46 -19.76
C GLU A 286 3.05 -14.36 -19.83
N VAL A 287 2.71 -13.76 -18.68
CA VAL A 287 1.66 -12.75 -18.59
C VAL A 287 2.25 -11.40 -18.21
N VAL A 288 2.07 -10.40 -19.09
CA VAL A 288 2.34 -8.99 -18.79
C VAL A 288 1.31 -8.52 -17.78
N TYR A 289 1.79 -7.90 -16.69
CA TYR A 289 0.92 -7.46 -15.61
C TYR A 289 0.83 -5.94 -15.54
N PHE A 290 -0.40 -5.46 -15.44
CA PHE A 290 -0.75 -4.08 -15.14
C PHE A 290 -1.65 -4.06 -13.91
N ASN A 291 -1.49 -3.04 -13.07
CA ASN A 291 -2.35 -2.79 -11.93
C ASN A 291 -3.03 -1.42 -12.11
N GLN A 292 -4.36 -1.35 -12.14
CA GLN A 292 -5.15 -0.14 -12.42
C GLN A 292 -4.80 1.04 -11.51
N TYR A 293 -4.21 0.77 -10.35
CA TYR A 293 -3.77 1.78 -9.41
C TYR A 293 -2.35 2.29 -9.70
N ASP A 294 -1.59 1.78 -10.66
CA ASP A 294 -0.22 2.25 -10.93
C ASP A 294 -0.19 3.74 -11.32
N GLU A 295 0.69 4.52 -10.70
CA GLU A 295 0.84 5.97 -10.87
C GLU A 295 1.04 6.41 -12.33
N ARG A 296 1.51 5.50 -13.19
CA ARG A 296 1.66 5.79 -14.62
C ARG A 296 0.34 6.07 -15.31
N TYR A 297 -0.78 5.57 -14.79
CA TYR A 297 -2.06 5.64 -15.48
C TYR A 297 -3.30 5.67 -14.59
N ALA A 298 -3.18 5.56 -13.26
CA ALA A 298 -4.34 5.55 -12.37
C ALA A 298 -5.22 6.81 -12.47
N ASP A 299 -4.59 7.99 -12.60
CA ASP A 299 -5.30 9.26 -12.73
C ASP A 299 -5.68 9.61 -14.17
N GLU A 300 -5.29 8.77 -15.13
CA GLU A 300 -5.60 9.00 -16.54
C GLU A 300 -7.09 8.72 -16.84
N PRO A 301 -7.67 9.38 -17.84
CA PRO A 301 -9.10 9.30 -18.11
C PRO A 301 -9.57 7.91 -18.53
N TYR A 302 -10.71 7.51 -17.99
CA TYR A 302 -11.58 6.50 -18.57
C TYR A 302 -12.98 7.10 -18.73
N GLY A 303 -13.22 7.71 -19.89
CA GLY A 303 -14.40 8.54 -20.13
C GLY A 303 -14.38 9.81 -19.30
N THR A 304 -15.42 10.05 -18.49
CA THR A 304 -15.42 11.16 -17.51
C THR A 304 -14.94 10.72 -16.12
N ASP A 305 -14.53 9.46 -15.97
CA ASP A 305 -13.95 8.92 -14.74
C ASP A 305 -12.44 8.70 -14.91
N ASN A 306 -11.75 8.12 -13.92
CA ASN A 306 -10.34 7.73 -14.01
C ASN A 306 -10.14 6.20 -13.99
N ILE A 307 -8.97 5.74 -14.44
CA ILE A 307 -8.62 4.31 -14.50
C ILE A 307 -8.50 3.70 -13.10
N GLY A 308 -7.96 4.42 -12.12
CA GLY A 308 -7.76 3.94 -10.75
C GLY A 308 -9.07 3.47 -10.12
N GLY A 309 -10.13 4.27 -10.20
CA GLY A 309 -11.44 3.93 -9.63
C GLY A 309 -12.28 2.98 -10.49
N TYR A 310 -12.11 3.00 -11.83
CA TYR A 310 -13.12 2.45 -12.74
C TYR A 310 -12.55 1.59 -13.89
N GLY A 311 -11.22 1.43 -13.94
CA GLY A 311 -10.47 0.84 -15.05
C GLY A 311 -10.21 -0.66 -14.95
N CYS A 312 -10.90 -1.42 -14.09
CA CYS A 312 -10.66 -2.86 -13.94
C CYS A 312 -10.84 -3.65 -15.24
N GLY A 313 -11.81 -3.24 -16.08
CA GLY A 313 -12.05 -3.81 -17.41
C GLY A 313 -10.91 -3.54 -18.40
N PRO A 314 -10.59 -2.27 -18.70
CA PRO A 314 -9.48 -1.90 -19.58
C PRO A 314 -8.14 -2.49 -19.11
N THR A 315 -7.85 -2.44 -17.81
CA THR A 315 -6.60 -2.99 -17.27
C THR A 315 -6.56 -4.51 -17.45
N SER A 316 -7.66 -5.23 -17.20
CA SER A 316 -7.73 -6.68 -17.47
C SER A 316 -7.50 -7.01 -18.95
N MET A 317 -8.05 -6.20 -19.87
CA MET A 317 -7.83 -6.42 -21.29
C MET A 317 -6.42 -6.03 -21.75
N SER A 318 -5.80 -5.03 -21.12
CA SER A 318 -4.39 -4.66 -21.34
C SER A 318 -3.46 -5.82 -20.99
N ILE A 319 -3.71 -6.48 -19.86
CA ILE A 319 -3.02 -7.71 -19.44
C ILE A 319 -3.18 -8.80 -20.51
N VAL A 320 -4.41 -9.07 -20.95
CA VAL A 320 -4.68 -10.16 -21.92
C VAL A 320 -4.04 -9.88 -23.27
N VAL A 321 -4.26 -8.70 -23.84
CA VAL A 321 -3.76 -8.33 -25.18
C VAL A 321 -2.23 -8.28 -25.19
N SER A 322 -1.61 -7.65 -24.19
CA SER A 322 -0.15 -7.56 -24.09
C SER A 322 0.53 -8.90 -23.82
N SER A 323 -0.22 -9.90 -23.36
CA SER A 323 0.32 -11.25 -23.12
C SER A 323 0.15 -12.19 -24.31
N LEU A 324 -0.92 -12.03 -25.09
CA LEU A 324 -1.28 -12.96 -26.18
C LEU A 324 -0.95 -12.42 -27.59
N THR A 325 -0.53 -11.16 -27.69
CA THR A 325 -0.15 -10.53 -28.96
C THR A 325 1.29 -9.98 -28.90
N GLU A 326 1.80 -9.51 -30.04
CA GLU A 326 3.10 -8.84 -30.09
C GLU A 326 3.01 -7.35 -29.68
N ASP A 327 1.79 -6.82 -29.54
CA ASP A 327 1.54 -5.42 -29.19
C ASP A 327 1.44 -5.26 -27.67
N ILE A 328 2.18 -4.32 -27.10
CA ILE A 328 2.00 -3.91 -25.70
C ILE A 328 0.99 -2.77 -25.68
N VAL A 329 -0.20 -3.07 -25.18
CA VAL A 329 -1.30 -2.12 -25.00
C VAL A 329 -1.44 -1.86 -23.51
N ASP A 330 -1.13 -0.64 -23.08
CA ASP A 330 -1.22 -0.23 -21.69
C ASP A 330 -2.66 0.16 -21.30
N PRO A 331 -2.94 0.36 -20.00
CA PRO A 331 -4.28 0.72 -19.54
C PRO A 331 -4.82 2.04 -20.10
N ILE A 332 -3.96 3.01 -20.46
CA ILE A 332 -4.39 4.29 -21.04
C ILE A 332 -4.95 4.03 -22.44
N GLU A 333 -4.17 3.35 -23.29
CA GLU A 333 -4.57 3.03 -24.67
C GLU A 333 -5.84 2.18 -24.69
N MET A 334 -5.95 1.18 -23.81
CA MET A 334 -7.14 0.34 -23.73
C MET A 334 -8.36 1.10 -23.18
N ALA A 335 -8.17 2.03 -22.23
CA ALA A 335 -9.26 2.84 -21.68
C ALA A 335 -9.79 3.83 -22.72
N GLU A 336 -8.90 4.48 -23.47
CA GLU A 336 -9.26 5.37 -24.58
C GLU A 336 -10.04 4.59 -25.65
N TRP A 337 -9.51 3.45 -26.11
CA TRP A 337 -10.20 2.59 -27.07
C TRP A 337 -11.58 2.14 -26.58
N SER A 338 -11.66 1.71 -25.32
CA SER A 338 -12.91 1.28 -24.68
C SER A 338 -13.96 2.40 -24.67
N TYR A 339 -13.55 3.62 -24.32
CA TYR A 339 -14.41 4.79 -24.31
C TYR A 339 -14.91 5.16 -25.71
N GLU A 340 -14.00 5.26 -26.69
CA GLU A 340 -14.34 5.62 -28.08
C GLU A 340 -15.31 4.63 -28.74
N ASN A 341 -15.25 3.36 -28.33
CA ASN A 341 -16.13 2.31 -28.84
C ASN A 341 -17.40 2.09 -27.98
N GLY A 342 -17.64 2.94 -26.98
CA GLY A 342 -18.87 2.96 -26.20
C GLY A 342 -18.98 1.87 -25.13
N TYR A 343 -17.85 1.40 -24.61
CA TYR A 343 -17.79 0.35 -23.59
C TYR A 343 -17.60 0.85 -22.15
N TRP A 344 -17.41 2.16 -21.98
CA TRP A 344 -17.39 2.82 -20.67
C TRP A 344 -18.80 3.07 -20.12
N CYS A 345 -18.97 2.87 -18.81
CA CYS A 345 -20.18 3.15 -18.06
C CYS A 345 -19.84 4.09 -16.89
N SER A 346 -20.33 5.34 -16.96
CA SER A 346 -20.04 6.38 -15.98
C SER A 346 -20.27 5.91 -14.54
N LYS A 347 -19.25 6.09 -13.70
CA LYS A 347 -19.17 5.72 -12.28
C LYS A 347 -19.40 4.23 -11.99
N SER A 348 -19.31 3.38 -13.01
CA SER A 348 -19.54 1.94 -12.91
C SER A 348 -18.50 1.12 -13.68
N GLY A 349 -17.49 1.77 -14.27
CA GLY A 349 -16.41 1.13 -15.00
C GLY A 349 -16.82 0.72 -16.41
N SER A 350 -16.90 -0.57 -16.68
CA SER A 350 -17.02 -1.10 -18.05
C SER A 350 -18.28 -1.92 -18.25
N TYR A 351 -18.91 -1.79 -19.42
CA TYR A 351 -19.92 -2.73 -19.86
C TYR A 351 -19.29 -4.11 -20.11
N HIS A 352 -20.03 -5.18 -19.83
CA HIS A 352 -19.57 -6.57 -20.05
C HIS A 352 -19.16 -6.85 -21.51
N ALA A 353 -19.72 -6.08 -22.45
CA ALA A 353 -19.40 -6.18 -23.88
C ALA A 353 -17.96 -5.74 -24.22
N LEU A 354 -17.27 -5.01 -23.33
CA LEU A 354 -15.87 -4.64 -23.50
C LEU A 354 -15.00 -5.86 -23.80
N ILE A 355 -15.11 -6.90 -22.98
CA ILE A 355 -14.21 -8.06 -23.02
C ILE A 355 -14.23 -8.76 -24.39
N PRO A 356 -15.37 -9.23 -24.91
CA PRO A 356 -15.40 -9.86 -26.22
C PRO A 356 -15.13 -8.89 -27.37
N ALA A 357 -15.44 -7.59 -27.21
CA ALA A 357 -15.18 -6.59 -28.25
C ALA A 357 -13.69 -6.28 -28.39
N ALA A 358 -13.00 -6.04 -27.28
CA ALA A 358 -11.56 -5.82 -27.25
C ALA A 358 -10.82 -7.08 -27.74
N ALA A 359 -11.15 -8.28 -27.25
CA ALA A 359 -10.53 -9.50 -27.77
C ALA A 359 -10.63 -9.61 -29.30
N LYS A 360 -11.82 -9.34 -29.86
CA LYS A 360 -12.03 -9.34 -31.31
C LYS A 360 -11.27 -8.23 -32.05
N ALA A 361 -11.15 -7.04 -31.47
CA ALA A 361 -10.46 -5.91 -32.08
C ALA A 361 -8.95 -6.19 -32.25
N TRP A 362 -8.35 -6.90 -31.30
CA TRP A 362 -6.97 -7.38 -31.36
C TRP A 362 -6.82 -8.77 -32.01
N GLY A 363 -7.86 -9.27 -32.69
CA GLY A 363 -7.80 -10.52 -33.45
C GLY A 363 -7.74 -11.80 -32.62
N LEU A 364 -8.01 -11.72 -31.32
CA LEU A 364 -7.99 -12.86 -30.41
C LEU A 364 -9.33 -13.63 -30.47
N PRO A 365 -9.30 -14.97 -30.58
CA PRO A 365 -10.49 -15.78 -30.39
C PRO A 365 -11.05 -15.59 -28.98
N VAL A 366 -12.38 -15.47 -28.85
CA VAL A 366 -13.04 -15.34 -27.56
C VAL A 366 -14.30 -16.20 -27.50
N GLU A 367 -14.44 -16.97 -26.42
CA GLU A 367 -15.61 -17.80 -26.15
C GLU A 367 -16.12 -17.59 -24.73
N GLY A 368 -17.44 -17.49 -24.59
CA GLY A 368 -18.09 -17.44 -23.28
C GLY A 368 -18.11 -18.81 -22.59
N CYS A 369 -17.95 -18.82 -21.27
CA CYS A 369 -18.00 -20.01 -20.43
C CYS A 369 -18.85 -19.74 -19.18
N SER A 370 -19.68 -20.73 -18.81
CA SER A 370 -20.50 -20.65 -17.61
C SER A 370 -19.78 -21.20 -16.38
N ALA A 371 -20.19 -20.76 -15.18
CA ALA A 371 -19.73 -21.32 -13.91
C ALA A 371 -20.07 -22.82 -13.74
N SER A 372 -21.01 -23.35 -14.55
CA SER A 372 -21.34 -24.78 -14.59
C SER A 372 -20.35 -25.64 -15.39
N GLU A 373 -19.37 -25.03 -16.06
CA GLU A 373 -18.38 -25.71 -16.92
C GLU A 373 -16.95 -25.57 -16.35
N PRO A 374 -16.68 -25.94 -15.08
CA PRO A 374 -15.40 -25.66 -14.42
C PRO A 374 -14.20 -26.31 -15.11
N GLN A 375 -14.38 -27.51 -15.65
CA GLN A 375 -13.31 -28.22 -16.37
C GLN A 375 -12.86 -27.46 -17.61
N ARG A 376 -13.78 -26.77 -18.30
CA ARG A 376 -13.47 -26.03 -19.53
C ARG A 376 -12.59 -24.81 -19.25
N ILE A 377 -12.73 -24.21 -18.06
CA ILE A 377 -11.84 -23.14 -17.57
C ILE A 377 -10.44 -23.71 -17.31
N VAL A 378 -10.34 -24.82 -16.57
CA VAL A 378 -9.06 -25.47 -16.24
C VAL A 378 -8.32 -25.91 -17.50
N ASP A 379 -9.03 -26.54 -18.45
CA ASP A 379 -8.46 -27.01 -19.71
C ASP A 379 -7.92 -25.82 -20.52
N ALA A 380 -8.69 -24.73 -20.64
CA ALA A 380 -8.25 -23.53 -21.35
C ALA A 380 -6.99 -22.91 -20.73
N LEU A 381 -6.95 -22.74 -19.41
CA LEU A 381 -5.78 -22.21 -18.70
C LEU A 381 -4.56 -23.12 -18.85
N SER A 382 -4.77 -24.43 -18.87
CA SER A 382 -3.69 -25.43 -19.08
C SER A 382 -3.15 -25.43 -20.51
N GLU A 383 -3.97 -25.02 -21.48
CA GLU A 383 -3.59 -24.83 -22.89
C GLU A 383 -2.88 -23.49 -23.15
N GLY A 384 -2.66 -22.66 -22.13
CA GLY A 384 -2.03 -21.35 -22.27
C GLY A 384 -2.97 -20.22 -22.69
N LYS A 385 -4.28 -20.44 -22.63
CA LYS A 385 -5.29 -19.39 -22.81
C LYS A 385 -5.46 -18.60 -21.52
N LEU A 386 -5.95 -17.38 -21.63
CA LEU A 386 -6.32 -16.55 -20.48
C LEU A 386 -7.84 -16.49 -20.35
N VAL A 387 -8.34 -16.31 -19.13
CA VAL A 387 -9.78 -16.20 -18.89
C VAL A 387 -10.08 -14.91 -18.13
N VAL A 388 -10.81 -13.99 -18.73
CA VAL A 388 -11.35 -12.84 -17.97
C VAL A 388 -12.57 -13.31 -17.21
N ALA A 389 -12.65 -12.99 -15.92
CA ALA A 389 -13.77 -13.32 -15.05
C ALA A 389 -14.41 -12.05 -14.49
N LEU A 390 -15.74 -11.99 -14.49
CA LEU A 390 -16.51 -10.95 -13.80
C LEU A 390 -16.94 -11.45 -12.42
N MET A 391 -16.35 -10.86 -11.40
CA MET A 391 -16.58 -11.18 -9.99
C MET A 391 -17.66 -10.28 -9.38
N THR A 392 -18.29 -10.81 -8.34
CA THR A 392 -19.21 -10.08 -7.45
C THR A 392 -18.63 -10.08 -6.03
N LYS A 393 -19.37 -9.51 -5.07
CA LYS A 393 -18.94 -9.38 -3.67
C LYS A 393 -18.35 -10.68 -3.12
N GLY A 394 -17.12 -10.61 -2.63
CA GLY A 394 -16.35 -11.75 -2.15
C GLY A 394 -14.90 -11.38 -1.85
N HIS A 395 -13.96 -12.29 -2.09
CA HIS A 395 -12.54 -12.08 -1.80
C HIS A 395 -11.87 -11.07 -2.74
N PHE A 396 -12.37 -10.96 -3.97
CA PHE A 396 -11.77 -10.09 -4.99
C PHE A 396 -12.29 -8.65 -4.95
N THR A 397 -13.51 -8.43 -4.44
CA THR A 397 -14.16 -7.11 -4.49
C THR A 397 -15.36 -7.04 -3.54
N SER A 398 -15.78 -5.84 -3.15
CA SER A 398 -17.03 -5.58 -2.44
C SER A 398 -18.23 -5.37 -3.38
N SER A 399 -17.98 -5.18 -4.68
CA SER A 399 -18.98 -4.93 -5.73
C SER A 399 -18.68 -5.74 -7.01
N GLY A 400 -18.78 -5.16 -8.21
CA GLY A 400 -18.41 -5.81 -9.46
C GLY A 400 -16.93 -5.58 -9.79
N HIS A 401 -16.22 -6.60 -10.28
CA HIS A 401 -14.79 -6.48 -10.60
C HIS A 401 -14.35 -7.45 -11.70
N PHE A 402 -13.55 -6.99 -12.65
CA PHE A 402 -12.93 -7.85 -13.66
C PHE A 402 -11.55 -8.30 -13.17
N ILE A 403 -11.26 -9.59 -13.32
CA ILE A 403 -9.94 -10.19 -13.06
C ILE A 403 -9.53 -11.08 -14.23
N VAL A 404 -8.23 -11.39 -14.32
CA VAL A 404 -7.70 -12.34 -15.31
C VAL A 404 -7.24 -13.62 -14.61
N LEU A 405 -7.75 -14.76 -15.01
CA LEU A 405 -7.20 -16.07 -14.66
C LEU A 405 -6.10 -16.39 -15.66
N ARG A 406 -4.91 -16.70 -15.17
CA ARG A 406 -3.68 -16.74 -15.97
C ARG A 406 -2.96 -18.08 -16.03
N GLY A 407 -3.46 -19.08 -15.30
CA GLY A 407 -2.88 -20.41 -15.33
C GLY A 407 -3.41 -21.31 -14.23
N VAL A 408 -2.90 -22.53 -14.22
CA VAL A 408 -3.18 -23.53 -13.19
C VAL A 408 -1.85 -24.03 -12.64
N GLU A 409 -1.69 -24.00 -11.32
CA GLU A 409 -0.54 -24.55 -10.62
C GLU A 409 -1.04 -25.36 -9.41
N ASN A 410 -0.57 -26.59 -9.24
CA ASN A 410 -0.93 -27.46 -8.11
C ASN A 410 -2.45 -27.59 -7.86
N GLU A 411 -3.23 -27.75 -8.94
CA GLU A 411 -4.72 -27.80 -8.91
C GLU A 411 -5.41 -26.49 -8.49
N GLN A 412 -4.66 -25.41 -8.30
CA GLN A 412 -5.15 -24.08 -7.98
C GLN A 412 -5.02 -23.13 -9.18
N ILE A 413 -5.82 -22.07 -9.19
CA ILE A 413 -5.89 -21.08 -10.25
C ILE A 413 -4.96 -19.91 -9.91
N LEU A 414 -4.10 -19.55 -10.87
CA LEU A 414 -3.30 -18.35 -10.81
C LEU A 414 -4.11 -17.17 -11.34
N VAL A 415 -4.03 -16.02 -10.67
CA VAL A 415 -4.80 -14.82 -11.01
C VAL A 415 -3.85 -13.65 -11.30
N ALA A 416 -4.21 -12.81 -12.27
CA ALA A 416 -3.71 -11.46 -12.45
C ALA A 416 -4.90 -10.52 -12.21
N ASP A 417 -4.99 -10.02 -10.98
CA ASP A 417 -6.02 -9.08 -10.56
C ASP A 417 -5.54 -7.65 -10.82
N PRO A 418 -6.23 -6.87 -11.66
CA PRO A 418 -5.81 -5.52 -11.99
C PRO A 418 -5.87 -4.57 -10.79
N ALA A 419 -6.56 -4.90 -9.70
CA ALA A 419 -6.65 -4.08 -8.51
C ALA A 419 -5.78 -4.61 -7.35
N SER A 420 -4.98 -5.67 -7.53
CA SER A 420 -4.11 -6.16 -6.45
C SER A 420 -2.99 -7.07 -6.91
N THR A 421 -1.76 -6.61 -6.69
CA THR A 421 -0.54 -7.45 -6.80
C THR A 421 -0.59 -8.60 -5.80
N THR A 422 -1.03 -8.34 -4.57
CA THR A 422 -1.14 -9.34 -3.50
C THR A 422 -2.09 -10.49 -3.87
N ARG A 423 -3.27 -10.20 -4.43
CA ARG A 423 -4.18 -11.25 -4.92
C ARG A 423 -3.59 -11.99 -6.12
N SER A 424 -2.77 -11.32 -6.93
CA SER A 424 -2.11 -11.91 -8.10
C SER A 424 -0.94 -12.84 -7.78
N GLN A 425 -0.33 -12.69 -6.60
CA GLN A 425 0.74 -13.54 -6.09
C GLN A 425 0.22 -14.78 -5.33
N LYS A 426 -1.09 -14.91 -5.15
CA LYS A 426 -1.73 -16.05 -4.48
C LYS A 426 -2.32 -17.01 -5.51
N ALA A 427 -2.27 -18.30 -5.18
CA ALA A 427 -3.03 -19.33 -5.89
C ALA A 427 -4.42 -19.49 -5.24
N TRP A 428 -5.45 -19.67 -6.06
CA TRP A 428 -6.85 -19.63 -5.64
C TRP A 428 -7.56 -20.95 -5.92
N ASP A 429 -8.38 -21.40 -4.99
CA ASP A 429 -9.27 -22.52 -5.26
C ASP A 429 -10.32 -22.11 -6.29
N LEU A 430 -10.46 -22.91 -7.36
CA LEU A 430 -11.42 -22.64 -8.43
C LEU A 430 -12.85 -22.48 -7.88
N SER A 431 -13.20 -23.20 -6.81
CA SER A 431 -14.50 -23.12 -6.17
C SER A 431 -14.82 -21.70 -5.64
N ILE A 432 -13.83 -20.98 -5.12
CA ILE A 432 -13.99 -19.59 -4.67
C ILE A 432 -14.39 -18.71 -5.86
N ILE A 433 -13.63 -18.81 -6.96
CA ILE A 433 -13.86 -18.04 -8.18
C ILE A 433 -15.25 -18.34 -8.76
N LEU A 434 -15.64 -19.62 -8.83
CA LEU A 434 -16.95 -20.01 -9.35
C LEU A 434 -18.12 -19.52 -8.49
N ASN A 435 -17.96 -19.54 -7.17
CA ASN A 435 -19.00 -19.11 -6.23
C ASN A 435 -19.22 -17.59 -6.25
N GLU A 436 -18.16 -16.83 -6.52
CA GLU A 436 -18.16 -15.36 -6.52
C GLU A 436 -18.36 -14.76 -7.91
N ALA A 437 -18.34 -15.57 -8.96
CA ALA A 437 -18.62 -15.12 -10.33
C ALA A 437 -20.05 -14.60 -10.49
N SER A 438 -20.21 -13.57 -11.32
CA SER A 438 -21.50 -12.92 -11.55
C SER A 438 -22.53 -13.86 -12.20
N LYS A 439 -23.71 -13.93 -11.58
CA LYS A 439 -24.86 -14.69 -12.11
C LYS A 439 -25.68 -13.91 -13.14
N SER A 440 -25.41 -12.61 -13.27
CA SER A 440 -26.11 -11.69 -14.17
C SER A 440 -25.18 -11.10 -15.23
N ALA A 441 -24.06 -11.78 -15.52
CA ALA A 441 -23.17 -11.40 -16.59
C ALA A 441 -23.87 -11.49 -17.96
N ALA A 442 -23.45 -10.61 -18.87
CA ALA A 442 -23.97 -10.53 -20.24
C ALA A 442 -22.83 -10.73 -21.24
N ALA A 443 -23.13 -10.66 -22.54
CA ALA A 443 -22.11 -10.73 -23.60
C ALA A 443 -21.19 -11.97 -23.53
N GLY A 444 -21.73 -13.12 -23.08
CA GLY A 444 -20.98 -14.38 -22.99
C GLY A 444 -20.30 -14.66 -21.64
N GLY A 445 -20.39 -13.75 -20.67
CA GLY A 445 -19.83 -13.97 -19.33
C GLY A 445 -20.59 -15.01 -18.49
N PRO A 446 -20.15 -15.26 -17.23
CA PRO A 446 -19.19 -14.45 -16.48
C PRO A 446 -17.71 -14.74 -16.75
N PHE A 447 -17.39 -15.77 -17.53
CA PHE A 447 -16.04 -16.11 -17.93
C PHE A 447 -15.88 -15.98 -19.45
N TRP A 448 -14.83 -15.31 -19.90
CA TRP A 448 -14.46 -15.20 -21.31
C TRP A 448 -13.09 -15.83 -21.51
N ILE A 449 -13.06 -16.97 -22.19
CA ILE A 449 -11.84 -17.68 -22.56
C ILE A 449 -11.28 -17.01 -23.81
N ILE A 450 -10.01 -16.59 -23.76
CA ILE A 450 -9.34 -15.81 -24.81
C ILE A 450 -8.00 -16.45 -25.15
N GLY A 451 -7.74 -16.65 -26.44
CA GLY A 451 -6.51 -17.25 -26.97
C GLY A 451 -6.72 -18.54 -27.75
#